data_AF-A0A2V7ZT05-F1
#
_entry.id   AF-A0A2V7ZT05-F1
#
_cell.length_a   1.000
_cell.length_b   1.000
_cell.length_c   1.000
_cell.angle_alpha   90.00
_cell.angle_beta   90.00
_cell.angle_gamma   90.00
#
_symmetry.space_group_name_H-M   'P 1'
#
loop_
_entity.id
_entity.type
_entity.pdbx_description
1 polymer ?
#
loop_
_entity_poly.entity_id
_entity_poly.type
_entity_poly.pdbx_seq_one_letter_code
_entity_poly.pdbx_strand_id
1 'polypeptide(L)'
;LLPFFGKCHVAYIPSNKVIGLSKIPRLVDVFARRLQVQERLTNQIADTIRDKIAPLGVAVVMEATHLCMSMRGVEKQNSFAVTSAMAGAFRNNARTRMEFLELIKLRSAVPAFTDRSASLACIGEED
;
A
#
# COMPACT_ATOMS: atom_id res chain seq x y z
N LEU A 1 21.70 -4.35 4.92
CA LEU A 1 20.46 -3.87 4.26
C LEU A 1 19.29 -4.51 4.98
N LEU A 2 18.25 -3.75 5.31
CA LEU A 2 17.06 -4.25 6.02
C LEU A 2 15.80 -3.96 5.20
N PRO A 3 14.81 -4.85 5.22
CA PRO A 3 13.58 -4.68 4.45
C PRO A 3 12.62 -3.69 5.12
N PHE A 4 11.66 -3.22 4.32
CA PHE A 4 10.43 -2.59 4.79
C PHE A 4 9.25 -3.30 4.13
N PHE A 5 8.11 -3.33 4.81
CA PHE A 5 6.91 -4.00 4.34
C PHE A 5 5.67 -3.24 4.79
N GLY A 6 4.59 -3.39 4.03
CA GLY A 6 3.33 -2.74 4.34
C GLY A 6 2.35 -2.80 3.18
N LYS A 7 1.50 -1.79 3.04
CA LYS A 7 0.40 -1.77 2.07
C LYS A 7 0.64 -0.72 0.99
N CYS A 8 0.19 -1.02 -0.22
CA CYS A 8 0.17 -0.10 -1.35
C CYS A 8 -1.26 0.06 -1.83
N HIS A 9 -1.75 1.29 -1.80
CA HIS A 9 -3.05 1.69 -2.29
C HIS A 9 -2.87 2.39 -3.63
N VAL A 10 -3.51 1.87 -4.67
CA VAL A 10 -3.40 2.41 -6.04
C VAL A 10 -4.80 2.75 -6.54
N ALA A 11 -4.96 3.96 -7.05
CA ALA A 11 -6.14 4.41 -7.76
C ALA A 11 -5.74 5.09 -9.08
N TYR A 12 -6.61 4.98 -10.08
CA TYR A 12 -6.47 5.70 -11.33
C TYR A 12 -7.85 5.99 -11.91
N ILE A 13 -7.96 7.06 -12.69
CA ILE A 13 -9.18 7.39 -13.43
C ILE A 13 -8.91 7.09 -14.90
N PRO A 14 -9.57 6.07 -15.49
CA PRO A 14 -9.33 5.68 -16.87
C PRO A 14 -9.72 6.80 -17.83
N SER A 15 -8.99 6.89 -18.95
CA SER A 15 -9.37 7.68 -20.13
C SER A 15 -9.95 6.74 -21.18
N ASN A 16 -9.07 5.99 -21.87
CA ASN A 16 -9.41 5.06 -22.96
C ASN A 16 -8.96 3.62 -22.69
N LYS A 17 -8.12 3.40 -21.66
CA LYS A 17 -7.52 2.10 -21.33
C LYS A 17 -7.80 1.74 -19.89
N VAL A 18 -8.11 0.47 -19.65
CA VAL A 18 -8.36 -0.10 -18.33
C VAL A 18 -7.28 -1.15 -18.03
N ILE A 19 -6.66 -1.03 -16.86
CA ILE A 19 -5.73 -2.04 -16.36
C ILE A 19 -6.54 -3.17 -15.73
N GLY A 20 -6.27 -4.41 -16.15
CA GLY A 20 -6.82 -5.59 -15.49
C GLY A 20 -6.37 -5.64 -14.03
N LEU A 21 -7.30 -5.87 -13.10
CA LEU A 21 -7.05 -5.77 -11.65
C LEU A 21 -5.83 -6.56 -11.18
N SER A 22 -5.60 -7.75 -11.73
CA SER A 22 -4.45 -8.61 -11.38
C SER A 22 -3.09 -8.04 -11.79
N LYS A 23 -3.03 -7.04 -12.68
CA LYS A 23 -1.78 -6.41 -13.14
C LYS A 23 -1.28 -5.34 -12.17
N ILE A 24 -2.16 -4.71 -11.41
CA ILE A 24 -1.80 -3.70 -10.40
C ILE A 24 -0.87 -4.30 -9.32
N PRO A 25 -1.24 -5.38 -8.59
CA PRO A 25 -0.35 -5.96 -7.59
C PRO A 25 0.93 -6.52 -8.21
N ARG A 26 0.86 -7.11 -9.42
CA ARG A 26 2.06 -7.56 -10.14
C ARG A 26 3.02 -6.42 -10.46
N LEU A 27 2.50 -5.24 -10.82
CA LEU A 27 3.30 -4.04 -11.05
C LEU A 27 4.03 -3.62 -9.77
N VAL A 28 3.32 -3.59 -8.64
CA VAL A 28 3.89 -3.26 -7.34
C VAL A 28 5.02 -4.25 -7.00
N ASP A 29 4.79 -5.55 -7.15
CA ASP A 29 5.78 -6.59 -6.87
C ASP A 29 7.07 -6.45 -7.68
N VAL A 30 6.97 -6.10 -8.97
CA VAL A 30 8.14 -5.92 -9.86
C VAL A 30 9.08 -4.84 -9.36
N PHE A 31 8.55 -3.77 -8.75
CA PHE A 31 9.36 -2.69 -8.19
C PHE A 31 9.77 -2.96 -6.74
N ALA A 32 8.88 -3.58 -5.94
CA ALA A 32 9.12 -3.85 -4.53
C ALA A 32 10.20 -4.90 -4.28
N ARG A 33 10.38 -5.88 -5.18
CA ARG A 33 11.39 -6.95 -5.08
C ARG A 33 12.81 -6.50 -5.46
N ARG A 34 13.17 -5.26 -5.12
CA ARG A 34 14.48 -4.64 -5.39
C ARG A 34 14.96 -3.90 -4.15
N LEU A 35 16.23 -3.51 -4.13
CA LEU A 35 16.70 -2.54 -3.14
C LEU A 35 16.03 -1.20 -3.40
N GLN A 36 15.18 -0.77 -2.47
CA GLN A 36 14.29 0.36 -2.66
C GLN A 36 14.38 1.39 -1.56
N VAL A 37 13.99 2.61 -1.94
CA VAL A 37 13.61 3.71 -1.05
C VAL A 37 12.10 3.90 -1.26
N GLN A 38 11.32 4.01 -0.18
CA GLN A 38 9.86 3.96 -0.25
C GLN A 38 9.27 5.06 -1.15
N GLU A 39 9.83 6.27 -1.09
CA GLU A 39 9.48 7.42 -1.90
C GLU A 39 9.69 7.14 -3.39
N ARG A 40 10.83 6.52 -3.73
CA ARG A 40 11.15 6.13 -5.12
C ARG A 40 10.18 5.07 -5.61
N LEU A 41 9.95 4.03 -4.82
CA LEU A 41 9.01 2.95 -5.15
C LEU A 41 7.61 3.51 -5.43
N THR A 42 7.14 4.44 -4.59
CA THR A 42 5.83 5.09 -4.74
C THR A 42 5.74 5.84 -6.08
N ASN A 43 6.75 6.63 -6.42
CA ASN A 43 6.80 7.36 -7.69
C ASN A 43 6.89 6.42 -8.90
N GLN A 44 7.73 5.38 -8.84
CA GLN A 44 7.89 4.42 -9.94
C GLN A 44 6.57 3.74 -10.32
N ILE A 45 5.75 3.39 -9.34
CA ILE A 45 4.43 2.78 -9.59
C ILE A 45 3.50 3.80 -10.27
N ALA A 46 3.41 5.02 -9.73
CA ALA A 46 2.54 6.06 -10.28
C ALA A 46 2.94 6.45 -11.71
N ASP A 47 4.23 6.68 -11.94
CA ASP A 47 4.78 7.05 -13.24
C ASP A 47 4.57 5.93 -14.26
N THR A 48 4.81 4.66 -13.88
CA THR A 48 4.61 3.54 -14.82
C THR A 48 3.15 3.42 -15.24
N ILE A 49 2.20 3.58 -14.32
CA ILE A 49 0.77 3.58 -14.67
C ILE A 49 0.47 4.75 -15.61
N ARG A 50 0.93 5.95 -15.27
CA ARG A 50 0.73 7.14 -16.10
C ARG A 50 1.25 6.94 -17.52
N ASP A 51 2.48 6.46 -17.67
CA ASP A 51 3.16 6.38 -18.94
C ASP A 51 2.62 5.24 -19.83
N LYS A 52 2.11 4.14 -19.23
CA LYS A 52 1.60 2.99 -19.98
C LYS A 52 0.15 3.15 -20.44
N ILE A 53 -0.70 3.80 -19.65
CA ILE A 53 -2.14 3.89 -19.96
C ILE A 53 -2.67 5.30 -20.13
N ALA A 54 -1.87 6.35 -19.88
CA ALA A 54 -2.26 7.75 -19.99
C ALA A 54 -3.64 8.05 -19.36
N PRO A 55 -3.82 7.76 -18.05
CA PRO A 55 -5.08 7.97 -17.37
C PRO A 55 -5.33 9.47 -17.13
N LEU A 56 -6.58 9.85 -16.84
CA LEU A 56 -6.92 11.21 -16.42
C LEU A 56 -6.25 11.59 -15.09
N GLY A 57 -5.96 10.60 -14.25
CA GLY A 57 -5.17 10.76 -13.05
C GLY A 57 -4.74 9.42 -12.47
N VAL A 58 -3.67 9.44 -11.67
CA VAL A 58 -3.20 8.31 -10.88
C VAL A 58 -2.84 8.77 -9.48
N ALA A 59 -3.11 7.93 -8.50
CA ALA A 59 -2.78 8.12 -7.10
C ALA A 59 -2.22 6.82 -6.52
N VAL A 60 -1.07 6.94 -5.85
CA VAL A 60 -0.44 5.85 -5.10
C VAL A 60 -0.17 6.35 -3.70
N VAL A 61 -0.57 5.58 -2.70
CA VAL A 61 -0.23 5.80 -1.28
C VAL A 61 0.33 4.51 -0.73
N MET A 62 1.48 4.59 -0.07
CA MET A 62 2.11 3.45 0.58
C MET A 62 2.27 3.73 2.06
N GLU A 63 1.94 2.74 2.89
CA GLU A 63 2.23 2.71 4.31
C GLU A 63 3.18 1.54 4.56
N ALA A 64 4.29 1.76 5.26
CA ALA A 64 5.23 0.67 5.57
C ALA A 64 5.97 0.86 6.88
N THR A 65 6.32 -0.27 7.48
CA THR A 65 7.21 -0.38 8.64
C THR A 65 8.62 -0.71 8.16
N HIS A 66 9.62 -0.02 8.70
CA HIS A 66 11.02 -0.15 8.31
C HIS A 66 11.81 -0.87 9.40
N LEU A 67 12.33 -2.07 9.11
CA LEU A 67 13.07 -2.84 10.12
C LEU A 67 14.35 -2.15 10.58
N CYS A 68 14.92 -1.26 9.77
CA CYS A 68 16.06 -0.43 10.18
C CYS A 68 15.72 0.57 11.30
N MET A 69 14.45 0.91 11.50
CA MET A 69 13.98 1.77 12.59
C MET A 69 13.44 0.96 13.78
N SER A 70 12.91 -0.25 13.53
CA SER A 70 12.29 -1.07 14.57
C SER A 70 13.28 -2.00 15.26
N MET A 71 14.24 -2.59 14.55
CA MET A 71 15.13 -3.63 15.12
C MET A 71 16.51 -3.12 15.54
N ARG A 72 16.85 -1.88 15.18
CA ARG A 72 18.15 -1.28 15.48
C ARG A 72 18.04 0.23 15.51
N GLY A 73 19.05 0.89 16.04
CA GLY A 73 19.13 2.36 16.05
C GLY A 73 18.11 2.96 17.00
N VAL A 74 17.08 3.61 16.48
CA VAL A 74 16.06 4.32 17.29
C VAL A 74 14.98 3.41 17.90
N GLU A 75 14.91 2.15 17.46
CA GLU A 75 14.09 1.05 18.02
C GLU A 75 12.60 1.40 18.24
N LYS A 76 12.00 2.12 17.29
CA LYS A 76 10.57 2.49 17.34
C LYS A 76 9.69 1.35 16.79
N GLN A 77 9.13 0.56 17.69
CA GLN A 77 8.30 -0.61 17.35
C GLN A 77 7.00 -0.26 16.60
N ASN A 78 6.41 0.91 16.90
CA ASN A 78 5.11 1.32 16.34
C ASN A 78 5.24 2.42 15.26
N SER A 79 6.44 2.62 14.71
CA SER A 79 6.66 3.63 13.68
C SER A 79 6.34 3.07 12.30
N PHE A 80 5.56 3.82 11.53
CA PHE A 80 5.32 3.58 10.11
C PHE A 80 5.53 4.88 9.33
N ALA A 81 5.93 4.73 8.07
CA ALA A 81 6.12 5.85 7.14
C ALA A 81 5.05 5.78 6.05
N VAL A 82 4.46 6.95 5.74
CA VAL A 82 3.49 7.08 4.65
C VAL A 82 4.08 7.92 3.54
N THR A 83 4.03 7.42 2.32
CA THR A 83 4.47 8.11 1.10
C THR A 83 3.32 8.17 0.12
N SER A 84 3.30 9.20 -0.73
CA SER A 84 2.27 9.34 -1.75
C SER A 84 2.80 9.95 -3.04
N ALA A 85 2.20 9.55 -4.16
CA ALA A 85 2.44 10.11 -5.47
C ALA A 85 1.09 10.36 -6.16
N MET A 86 0.82 11.62 -6.52
CA MET A 86 -0.45 12.07 -7.09
C MET A 86 -0.19 12.78 -8.42
N ALA A 87 -0.89 12.39 -9.48
CA ALA A 87 -0.78 13.01 -10.80
C ALA A 87 -2.15 13.16 -11.48
N GLY A 88 -2.23 14.11 -12.43
CA GLY A 88 -3.46 14.42 -13.16
C GLY A 88 -4.59 14.86 -12.24
N ALA A 89 -5.78 14.31 -12.44
CA ALA A 89 -6.98 14.63 -11.68
C ALA A 89 -6.79 14.54 -10.15
N PHE A 90 -6.01 13.58 -9.62
CA PHE A 90 -5.74 13.48 -8.18
C PHE A 90 -4.84 14.59 -7.62
N ARG A 91 -3.99 15.19 -8.46
CA ARG A 91 -3.18 16.36 -8.06
C ARG A 91 -3.98 17.65 -8.19
N ASN A 92 -4.69 17.79 -9.30
CA ASN A 92 -5.32 19.04 -9.72
C ASN A 92 -6.70 19.26 -9.07
N ASN A 93 -7.40 18.20 -8.67
CA ASN A 93 -8.73 18.28 -8.06
C ASN A 93 -8.68 17.80 -6.60
N ALA A 94 -8.90 18.73 -5.66
CA ALA A 94 -8.90 18.43 -4.23
C ALA A 94 -10.02 17.45 -3.83
N ARG A 95 -11.21 17.53 -4.46
CA ARG A 95 -12.33 16.63 -4.15
C ARG A 95 -11.99 15.18 -4.46
N THR A 96 -11.47 14.92 -5.66
CA THR A 96 -11.02 13.59 -6.10
C THR A 96 -9.91 13.05 -5.21
N ARG A 97 -8.98 13.92 -4.78
CA ARG A 97 -7.91 13.53 -3.84
C ARG A 97 -8.49 13.12 -2.48
N MET A 98 -9.41 13.91 -1.93
CA MET A 98 -10.01 13.64 -0.62
C MET A 98 -10.82 12.35 -0.64
N GLU A 99 -11.63 12.13 -1.68
CA GLU A 99 -12.38 10.88 -1.87
C GLU A 99 -11.47 9.66 -1.80
N PHE A 100 -10.34 9.67 -2.52
CA PHE A 100 -9.38 8.57 -2.46
C PHE A 100 -8.77 8.36 -1.07
N LEU A 101 -8.35 9.44 -0.40
CA LEU A 101 -7.76 9.36 0.93
C LEU A 101 -8.77 8.87 1.99
N GLU A 102 -10.05 9.23 1.85
CA GLU A 102 -11.13 8.73 2.70
C GLU A 102 -11.37 7.24 2.48
N LEU A 103 -11.39 6.76 1.23
CA LEU A 103 -11.54 5.34 0.91
C LEU A 103 -10.41 4.48 1.48
N ILE A 104 -9.19 5.01 1.59
CA ILE A 104 -8.08 4.31 2.27
C ILE A 104 -8.38 4.17 3.77
N LYS A 105 -8.79 5.26 4.43
CA LYS A 105 -9.09 5.27 5.87
C LYS A 105 -10.19 4.28 6.26
N LEU A 106 -11.25 4.19 5.45
CA LEU A 106 -12.35 3.25 5.68
C LEU A 106 -11.88 1.79 5.75
N ARG A 107 -10.80 1.44 5.04
CA ARG A 107 -10.30 0.07 4.98
C ARG A 107 -9.32 -0.27 6.10
N SER A 108 -8.61 0.71 6.66
CA SER A 108 -7.77 0.51 7.85
C SER A 108 -8.56 0.16 9.11
N ALA A 109 -9.89 0.36 9.09
CA ALA A 109 -10.80 -0.04 10.17
C ALA A 109 -11.36 -1.47 10.02
N VAL A 110 -11.12 -2.17 8.90
CA VAL A 110 -11.54 -3.56 8.74
C VAL A 110 -10.44 -4.47 9.27
N PRO A 111 -10.66 -5.26 10.34
CA PRO A 111 -9.68 -6.23 10.79
C PRO A 111 -9.42 -7.21 9.64
N ALA A 112 -8.17 -7.32 9.21
CA ALA A 112 -7.78 -8.37 8.29
C ALA A 112 -8.05 -9.71 8.99
N PHE A 113 -8.97 -10.49 8.43
CA PHE A 113 -9.14 -11.93 8.60
C PHE A 113 -8.74 -12.46 9.99
N THR A 114 -9.70 -12.54 10.91
CA THR A 114 -9.54 -13.32 12.14
C THR A 114 -9.09 -14.73 11.79
N ASP A 115 -7.86 -15.03 12.19
CA ASP A 115 -7.27 -16.36 12.18
C ASP A 115 -8.22 -17.35 12.88
N ARG A 116 -8.81 -18.27 12.12
CA ARG A 116 -9.60 -19.39 12.64
C ARG A 116 -8.68 -20.53 13.05
N SER A 117 -7.73 -20.28 13.95
CA SER A 117 -6.93 -21.35 14.58
C SER A 117 -7.00 -21.38 16.11
N ALA A 118 -7.83 -20.54 16.74
CA ALA A 118 -8.13 -20.67 18.18
C ALA A 118 -9.42 -21.45 18.39
N SER A 119 -9.43 -22.72 17.99
CA SER A 119 -10.46 -23.69 18.38
C SER A 119 -9.80 -25.05 18.56
N LEU A 120 -8.89 -25.18 19.53
CA LEU A 120 -8.53 -26.47 20.15
C LEU A 120 -7.59 -26.25 21.35
N ALA A 121 -8.17 -25.91 22.50
CA ALA A 121 -7.64 -26.10 23.86
C ALA A 121 -8.75 -25.52 24.78
N CYS A 122 -9.56 -26.29 25.49
CA CYS A 122 -9.20 -27.37 26.39
C CYS A 122 -10.25 -28.49 26.33
N ILE A 123 -9.81 -29.69 25.98
CA ILE A 123 -10.45 -30.94 26.42
C ILE A 123 -9.34 -31.73 27.12
N GLY A 124 -9.66 -32.26 28.30
CA GLY A 124 -8.81 -33.08 29.16
C GLY A 124 -8.52 -32.39 30.50
N GLU A 125 -8.59 -33.01 31.67
CA GLU A 125 -9.18 -34.25 32.20
C GLU A 125 -8.82 -34.20 33.72
N GLU A 126 -9.65 -34.82 34.58
CA GLU A 126 -9.37 -35.23 35.98
C GLU A 126 -9.18 -34.09 37.04
N ASP A 127 -9.88 -34.02 38.17
CA ASP A 127 -10.47 -35.00 39.11
C ASP A 127 -11.93 -34.66 39.55
#